data_AF-A0A142VXW4-F1
#
_entry.id   AF-A0A142VXW4-F1
#
_cell.length_a   1.000
_cell.length_b   1.000
_cell.length_c   1.000
_cell.angle_alpha   90.00
_cell.angle_beta   90.00
_cell.angle_gamma   90.00
#
_symmetry.space_group_name_H-M   'P 1'
#
loop_
_entity.id
_entity.type
_entity.pdbx_description
1 polymer ?
#
loop_
_entity_poly.entity_id
_entity_poly.type
_entity_poly.pdbx_seq_one_letter_code
_entity_poly.pdbx_strand_id
1 'polypeptide(L)'
;MALTADSPQAPFANLPTSIEQNAIWISRCIAKMENEEFDIFEPREAAEREWTAATANIHGQTLMAEGDKVNSWMMGANRDDKGARVLIYFGGANLYYDALDQSAAEGFPELEFRSRA
;
A
#
# COMPACT_ATOMS: atom_id res chain seq x y z
N MET A 1 -3.44 -1.91 -5.12
CA MET A 1 -2.57 -1.18 -4.18
C MET A 1 -3.39 -0.96 -2.93
N ALA A 2 -2.99 -1.56 -1.82
CA ALA A 2 -3.81 -1.52 -0.62
C ALA A 2 -3.31 -0.36 0.27
N LEU A 3 -4.02 0.77 0.21
CA LEU A 3 -3.73 1.99 0.99
C LEU A 3 -4.83 2.28 2.02
N THR A 4 -5.55 1.26 2.48
CA THR A 4 -6.51 1.42 3.58
C THR A 4 -5.84 1.15 4.93
N ALA A 5 -6.35 1.78 5.97
CA ALA A 5 -5.72 2.00 7.29
C ALA A 5 -5.14 0.76 8.00
N ASP A 6 -5.51 -0.47 7.62
CA ASP A 6 -4.97 -1.72 8.17
C ASP A 6 -4.78 -2.79 7.07
N SER A 7 -4.48 -2.33 5.85
CA SER A 7 -4.34 -3.23 4.71
C SER A 7 -2.94 -3.84 4.58
N PRO A 8 -2.81 -5.01 3.94
CA PRO A 8 -1.51 -5.61 3.67
C PRO A 8 -0.60 -4.61 2.96
N GLN A 9 0.64 -4.50 3.44
CA GLN A 9 1.72 -3.64 2.93
C GLN A 9 1.65 -2.16 3.37
N ALA A 10 0.93 -1.85 4.45
CA ALA A 10 1.11 -0.61 5.21
C ALA A 10 2.53 -0.49 5.79
N PRO A 11 3.05 0.72 6.05
CA PRO A 11 4.42 0.91 6.54
C PRO A 11 4.60 0.35 7.96
N PHE A 12 5.76 -0.26 8.22
CA PHE A 12 6.17 -0.62 9.57
C PHE A 12 6.60 0.63 10.36
N ALA A 13 5.63 1.28 11.02
CA ALA A 13 5.82 2.57 11.68
C ALA A 13 4.83 2.79 12.84
N ASN A 14 4.83 3.99 13.41
CA ASN A 14 3.79 4.42 14.35
C ASN A 14 2.44 4.48 13.64
N LEU A 15 1.61 3.47 13.87
CA LEU A 15 0.37 3.24 13.11
C LEU A 15 -0.59 4.45 13.08
N PRO A 16 -0.86 5.17 14.19
CA PRO A 16 -1.74 6.34 14.14
C PRO A 16 -1.32 7.38 13.09
N THR A 17 -0.03 7.68 13.00
CA THR A 17 0.48 8.62 12.00
C THR A 17 0.33 8.08 10.59
N SER A 18 0.57 6.80 10.37
CA SER A 18 0.40 6.18 9.05
C SER A 18 -1.07 6.13 8.62
N ILE A 19 -1.98 5.91 9.57
CA ILE A 19 -3.43 5.96 9.35
C ILE A 19 -3.86 7.36 8.93
N GLU A 20 -3.36 8.41 9.58
CA GLU A 20 -3.64 9.81 9.21
C GLU A 20 -3.17 10.10 7.78
N GLN A 21 -1.98 9.67 7.40
CA GLN A 21 -1.45 9.87 6.04
C GLN A 21 -2.27 9.13 4.98
N ASN A 22 -2.67 7.88 5.26
CA ASN A 22 -3.57 7.13 4.38
C ASN A 22 -4.93 7.82 4.24
N ALA A 23 -5.51 8.32 5.33
CA ALA A 23 -6.78 9.04 5.30
C ALA A 23 -6.69 10.34 4.47
N ILE A 24 -5.59 11.09 4.59
CA ILE A 24 -5.31 12.26 3.75
C ILE A 24 -5.24 11.88 2.28
N TRP A 25 -4.49 10.82 1.93
CA TRP A 25 -4.36 10.37 0.54
C TRP A 25 -5.69 9.92 -0.07
N ILE A 26 -6.49 9.13 0.66
CA ILE A 26 -7.84 8.72 0.24
C ILE A 26 -8.74 9.95 0.06
N SER A 27 -8.66 10.93 0.97
CA SER A 27 -9.47 12.15 0.88
C SER A 27 -9.13 12.96 -0.38
N ARG A 28 -7.86 13.00 -0.80
CA ARG A 28 -7.45 13.62 -2.07
C ARG A 28 -7.97 12.87 -3.28
N CYS A 29 -8.03 11.53 -3.25
CA CYS A 29 -8.66 10.73 -4.31
C CYS A 29 -10.14 11.07 -4.46
N ILE A 30 -10.87 11.14 -3.34
CA ILE A 30 -12.30 11.49 -3.32
C ILE A 30 -12.51 12.92 -3.84
N ALA A 31 -11.69 13.88 -3.41
CA ALA A 31 -11.77 15.26 -3.90
C ALA A 31 -11.55 15.33 -5.43
N LYS A 32 -10.64 14.52 -5.99
CA LYS A 32 -10.48 14.41 -7.44
C LYS A 32 -11.74 13.86 -8.11
N MET A 33 -12.33 12.80 -7.56
CA MET A 33 -13.59 12.24 -8.10
C MET A 33 -14.71 13.27 -8.15
N GLU A 34 -14.90 14.03 -7.06
CA GLU A 34 -15.95 15.06 -6.96
C GLU A 34 -15.72 16.20 -7.95
N ASN A 35 -14.47 16.64 -8.13
CA ASN A 35 -14.13 17.75 -9.03
C ASN A 35 -14.18 17.36 -10.52
N GLU A 36 -13.92 16.10 -10.85
CA GLU A 36 -13.83 15.60 -12.23
C GLU A 36 -15.00 14.68 -12.62
N GLU A 37 -16.02 14.58 -11.77
CA GLU A 37 -17.27 13.82 -12.00
C GLU A 37 -17.03 12.32 -12.28
N PHE A 38 -16.13 11.70 -11.52
CA PHE A 38 -15.91 10.25 -11.54
C PHE A 38 -16.75 9.53 -10.49
N ASP A 39 -17.22 8.31 -10.82
CA ASP A 39 -18.02 7.48 -9.91
C ASP A 39 -17.21 6.37 -9.24
N ILE A 40 -16.12 5.94 -9.88
CA ILE A 40 -15.31 4.80 -9.46
C ILE A 40 -13.84 5.13 -9.67
N PHE A 41 -13.00 4.82 -8.68
CA PHE A 41 -11.58 4.56 -8.92
C PHE A 41 -11.23 3.13 -8.50
N GLU A 42 -10.33 2.50 -9.25
CA GLU A 42 -9.79 1.18 -8.96
C GLU A 42 -8.27 1.19 -9.19
N PRO A 43 -7.48 0.45 -8.40
CA PRO A 43 -6.06 0.33 -8.66
C PRO A 43 -5.79 -0.46 -9.95
N ARG A 44 -4.82 -0.02 -10.74
CA ARG A 44 -4.33 -0.78 -11.90
C ARG A 44 -3.67 -2.06 -11.44
N GLU A 45 -4.00 -3.18 -12.09
CA GLU A 45 -3.41 -4.48 -11.77
C GLU A 45 -1.87 -4.47 -11.86
N ALA A 46 -1.33 -3.75 -12.85
CA ALA A 46 0.12 -3.55 -13.00
C ALA A 46 0.73 -2.84 -11.79
N ALA A 47 0.09 -1.78 -11.30
CA ALA A 47 0.56 -1.04 -10.13
C ALA A 47 0.49 -1.88 -8.86
N GLU A 48 -0.51 -2.76 -8.71
CA GLU A 48 -0.55 -3.70 -7.57
C GLU A 48 0.64 -4.67 -7.59
N ARG A 49 0.97 -5.21 -8.77
CA ARG A 49 2.10 -6.12 -8.94
C ARG A 49 3.43 -5.41 -8.69
N GLU A 50 3.58 -4.19 -9.20
CA GLU A 50 4.77 -3.36 -8.98
C GLU A 50 4.97 -3.04 -7.51
N TRP A 51 3.93 -2.58 -6.81
CA TRP A 51 3.97 -2.30 -5.37
C TRP A 51 4.30 -3.54 -4.54
N THR A 52 3.70 -4.68 -4.89
CA THR A 52 3.98 -5.97 -4.24
C THR A 52 5.44 -6.38 -4.44
N ALA A 53 5.96 -6.26 -5.66
CA ALA A 53 7.34 -6.59 -5.98
C ALA A 53 8.33 -5.66 -5.27
N ALA A 54 8.05 -4.36 -5.23
CA ALA A 54 8.87 -3.37 -4.52
C ALA A 54 8.92 -3.69 -3.02
N THR A 55 7.77 -3.96 -2.40
CA THR A 55 7.67 -4.32 -0.98
C THR A 55 8.44 -5.61 -0.67
N ALA A 56 8.30 -6.64 -1.51
CA ALA A 56 9.05 -7.89 -1.37
C ALA A 56 10.57 -7.70 -1.54
N ASN A 57 10.99 -6.87 -2.49
CA ASN A 57 12.39 -6.56 -2.71
C ASN A 57 13.01 -5.84 -1.50
N ILE A 58 12.35 -4.81 -0.98
CA ILE A 58 12.82 -4.07 0.20
C ILE A 58 12.92 -5.03 1.40
N HIS A 59 11.90 -5.86 1.63
CA HIS A 59 11.90 -6.83 2.71
C HIS A 59 13.05 -7.84 2.60
N GLY A 60 13.34 -8.34 1.40
CA GLY A 60 14.45 -9.26 1.14
C GLY A 60 15.85 -8.67 1.42
N GLN A 61 15.97 -7.35 1.55
CA GLN A 61 17.21 -6.66 1.92
C GLN A 61 17.38 -6.50 3.44
N THR A 62 16.42 -6.98 4.24
CA THR A 62 16.44 -6.88 5.71
C THR A 62 16.65 -8.23 6.36
N LEU A 63 17.10 -8.26 7.62
CA LEU A 63 17.10 -9.51 8.42
C LEU A 63 15.69 -10.07 8.66
N MET A 64 14.64 -9.23 8.52
CA MET A 64 13.24 -9.68 8.64
C MET A 64 12.83 -10.60 7.50
N ALA A 65 13.65 -10.73 6.44
CA ALA A 65 13.50 -11.72 5.38
C ALA A 65 13.35 -13.16 5.91
N GLU A 66 13.99 -13.45 7.05
CA GLU A 66 13.97 -14.75 7.73
C GLU A 66 12.70 -14.97 8.58
N GLY A 67 11.74 -14.04 8.52
CA GLY A 67 10.53 -14.04 9.35
C GLY A 67 9.63 -15.26 9.14
N ASP A 68 9.66 -15.87 7.94
CA ASP A 68 8.93 -17.08 7.62
C ASP A 68 9.46 -18.30 8.40
N LYS A 69 10.78 -18.40 8.56
CA LYS A 69 11.45 -19.49 9.31
C LYS A 69 11.15 -19.48 10.80
N VAL A 70 10.70 -18.33 11.33
CA VAL A 70 10.34 -18.14 12.74
C VAL A 70 8.84 -17.97 12.96
N ASN A 71 8.02 -18.34 11.97
CA ASN A 71 6.56 -18.33 12.06
C ASN A 71 5.96 -16.93 12.32
N SER A 72 6.58 -15.89 11.75
CA SER A 72 6.14 -14.50 11.96
C SER A 72 4.83 -14.19 11.25
N TRP A 73 3.91 -13.52 11.95
CA TRP A 73 2.65 -13.03 11.39
C TRP A 73 2.87 -11.95 10.32
N MET A 74 4.00 -11.22 10.37
CA MET A 74 4.35 -10.20 9.37
C MET A 74 4.57 -10.80 7.98
N MET A 75 4.83 -12.11 7.94
CA MET A 75 4.98 -12.92 6.74
C MET A 75 3.73 -13.73 6.42
N GLY A 76 2.68 -13.64 7.25
CA GLY A 76 1.55 -14.57 7.21
C GLY A 76 1.92 -16.02 7.46
N ALA A 77 3.14 -16.29 7.98
CA ALA A 77 3.67 -17.65 8.16
C ALA A 77 2.94 -18.39 9.30
N ASN A 78 2.26 -17.66 10.18
CA ASN A 78 1.43 -18.18 11.28
C ASN A 78 0.15 -18.91 10.83
N ARG A 79 -0.03 -19.13 9.53
CA ARG A 79 -1.19 -19.80 8.94
C ARG A 79 -0.73 -20.85 7.95
N ASP A 80 -1.24 -22.07 8.12
CA ASP A 80 -0.89 -23.20 7.25
C ASP A 80 -1.68 -23.22 5.93
N ASP A 81 -2.74 -22.41 5.82
CA ASP A 81 -3.65 -22.39 4.66
C ASP A 81 -3.22 -21.43 3.54
N LYS A 82 -2.15 -20.65 3.75
CA LYS A 82 -1.67 -19.65 2.80
C LYS A 82 -0.14 -19.60 2.77
N GLY A 83 0.43 -19.41 1.57
CA GLY A 83 1.87 -19.25 1.42
C GLY A 83 2.38 -17.97 2.09
N ALA A 84 3.51 -18.07 2.79
CA ALA A 84 4.15 -16.93 3.44
C ALA A 84 4.59 -15.89 2.39
N ARG A 85 4.30 -14.62 2.68
CA ARG A 85 4.73 -13.45 1.90
C ARG A 85 4.77 -12.25 2.82
N VAL A 86 5.62 -11.27 2.51
CA VAL A 86 5.65 -10.04 3.30
C VAL A 86 4.29 -9.32 3.23
N LEU A 87 3.76 -8.95 4.40
CA LEU A 87 2.50 -8.24 4.56
C LEU A 87 2.69 -6.79 5.02
N ILE A 88 3.93 -6.30 5.11
CA ILE A 88 4.27 -5.00 5.67
C ILE A 88 5.32 -4.32 4.80
N TYR A 89 5.20 -3.02 4.59
CA TYR A 89 6.22 -2.24 3.91
C TYR A 89 7.36 -1.85 4.86
N PHE A 90 8.58 -2.33 4.57
CA PHE A 90 9.79 -2.12 5.39
C PHE A 90 10.71 -1.00 4.89
N GLY A 91 10.27 -0.16 3.95
CA GLY A 91 11.09 0.93 3.40
C GLY A 91 11.20 2.17 4.29
N GLY A 92 10.44 2.21 5.40
CA GLY A 92 10.40 3.35 6.31
C GLY A 92 9.22 4.30 6.02
N ALA A 93 8.73 4.95 7.07
CA ALA A 93 7.52 5.76 7.03
C ALA A 93 7.63 6.97 6.08
N ASN A 94 8.80 7.63 6.07
CA ASN A 94 9.04 8.81 5.24
C ASN A 94 8.92 8.47 3.75
N LEU A 95 9.57 7.39 3.29
CA LEU A 95 9.50 6.98 1.88
C LEU A 95 8.09 6.56 1.47
N TYR A 96 7.32 5.97 2.39
CA TYR A 96 5.92 5.67 2.14
C TYR A 96 5.08 6.95 2.01
N TYR A 97 5.27 7.94 2.89
CA TYR A 97 4.54 9.22 2.83
C TYR A 97 4.92 10.02 1.58
N ASP A 98 6.20 10.07 1.23
CA ASP A 98 6.69 10.70 0.00
C ASP A 98 6.02 10.06 -1.23
N ALA A 99 5.86 8.73 -1.25
CA ALA A 99 5.16 8.03 -2.32
C ALA A 99 3.67 8.40 -2.41
N LEU A 100 2.98 8.56 -1.28
CA LEU A 100 1.58 9.04 -1.24
C LEU A 100 1.47 10.48 -1.78
N ASP A 101 2.35 11.37 -1.34
CA ASP A 101 2.36 12.76 -1.78
C ASP A 101 2.68 12.87 -3.29
N GLN A 102 3.66 12.10 -3.77
CA GLN A 102 4.02 12.02 -5.19
C GLN A 102 2.84 11.50 -6.02
N SER A 103 2.22 10.39 -5.60
CA SER A 103 1.02 9.84 -6.24
C SER A 103 -0.06 10.89 -6.38
N ALA A 104 -0.40 11.59 -5.30
CA ALA A 104 -1.43 12.64 -5.32
C ALA A 104 -1.04 13.82 -6.23
N ALA A 105 0.23 14.23 -6.21
CA ALA A 105 0.74 15.32 -7.06
C ALA A 105 0.71 14.97 -8.56
N GLU A 106 0.92 13.71 -8.91
CA GLU A 106 0.89 13.20 -10.28
C GLU A 106 -0.52 12.80 -10.75
N GLY A 107 -1.54 13.00 -9.92
CA GLY A 107 -2.93 12.69 -10.26
C GLY A 107 -3.28 11.20 -10.14
N PHE A 108 -2.59 10.48 -9.25
CA PHE A 108 -2.77 9.07 -8.91
C PHE A 108 -2.55 8.15 -10.12
N PRO A 109 -1.34 8.13 -10.71
CA PRO A 109 -1.05 7.36 -11.93
C PRO A 109 -1.34 5.86 -11.80
N GLU A 110 -1.34 5.32 -10.60
CA GLU A 110 -1.64 3.93 -10.28
C GLU A 110 -3.14 3.60 -10.18
N LEU A 111 -4.01 4.60 -10.23
CA LEU A 111 -5.46 4.46 -10.20
C LEU A 111 -6.05 4.68 -11.59
N GLU A 112 -7.11 3.94 -11.90
CA GLU A 112 -8.01 4.20 -13.01
C GLU A 112 -9.30 4.81 -12.49
N PHE A 113 -9.64 6.01 -12.97
CA PHE A 113 -10.89 6.70 -12.67
C PHE A 113 -11.88 6.54 -13.83
N ARG A 114 -13.15 6.28 -13.51
CA ARG A 114 -14.21 6.12 -14.51
C ARG A 114 -15.57 6.59 -13.99
N SER A 115 -16.38 7.15 -14.89
CA SER A 115 -17.80 7.44 -14.64
C SER A 115 -18.66 6.24 -15.01
N ARG A 116 -19.79 6.06 -14.33
CA ARG A 116 -20.81 5.07 -14.69
C ARG A 116 -21.58 5.59 -15.90
N ALA A 117 -21.62 4.78 -16.96
CA ALA A 117 -22.44 5.04 -18.14
C ALA A 117 -23.94 5.00 -17.84
#